data_AF-A0A0R2P484-F1
#
_entry.id   AF-A0A0R2P484-F1
#
_cell.length_a   1.000
_cell.length_b   1.000
_cell.length_c   1.000
_cell.angle_alpha   90.00
_cell.angle_beta   90.00
_cell.angle_gamma   90.00
#
_symmetry.space_group_name_H-M   'P 1'
#
loop_
_entity.id
_entity.type
_entity.pdbx_description
1 polymer ?
#
loop_
_entity_poly.entity_id
_entity_poly.type
_entity_poly.pdbx_seq_one_letter_code
_entity_poly.pdbx_strand_id
1 'polypeptide(L)'
;MHYALERRGEIRVSLVDTKVKNRYNTFVYPGLPPGPIGSPTKPAIDAAINPEVGNWLYFVTVSPFDTRFTNSYDQFLEWKSEYKRNFKAGLFE
;
A
#
# COMPACT_ATOMS: atom_id res chain seq x y z
N MET A 1 8.97 -2.34 0.65
CA MET A 1 9.86 -3.02 -0.33
C MET A 1 10.98 -2.14 -0.85
N HIS A 2 10.72 -0.99 -1.47
CA HIS A 2 11.80 -0.12 -1.98
C HIS A 2 12.89 0.20 -0.94
N TYR A 3 12.52 0.54 0.30
CA TYR A 3 13.49 0.73 1.39
C TYR A 3 14.33 -0.52 1.67
N ALA A 4 13.69 -1.69 1.74
CA ALA A 4 14.37 -2.98 1.99
C ALA A 4 15.30 -3.41 0.85
N LEU A 5 15.10 -2.87 -0.35
CA LEU A 5 15.88 -3.13 -1.56
C LEU A 5 16.82 -1.98 -1.93
N GLU A 6 16.84 -0.90 -1.13
CA GLU A 6 17.60 0.33 -1.39
C GLU A 6 17.33 0.98 -2.76
N ARG A 7 16.12 0.77 -3.31
CA ARG A 7 15.69 1.30 -4.61
C ARG A 7 14.98 2.66 -4.43
N ARG A 8 15.30 3.63 -5.29
CA ARG A 8 14.71 4.98 -5.32
C ARG A 8 14.25 5.35 -6.73
N GLY A 9 13.21 6.18 -6.84
CA GLY A 9 12.65 6.63 -8.12
C GLY A 9 11.79 5.60 -8.84
N GLU A 10 11.65 4.40 -8.28
CA GLU A 10 10.82 3.33 -8.80
C GLU A 10 9.49 3.27 -8.03
N ILE A 11 8.40 3.10 -8.79
CA ILE A 11 7.06 3.00 -8.21
C ILE A 11 6.54 1.55 -8.16
N ARG A 12 7.17 0.62 -8.90
CA ARG A 12 6.68 -0.75 -9.06
C ARG A 12 7.52 -1.76 -8.27
N VAL A 13 6.82 -2.67 -7.60
CA VAL A 13 7.39 -3.82 -6.89
C VAL A 13 6.98 -5.09 -7.62
N SER A 14 7.92 -5.97 -7.93
CA SER A 14 7.63 -7.26 -8.57
C SER A 14 7.19 -8.32 -7.55
N LEU A 15 6.61 -9.43 -8.03
CA LEU A 15 6.29 -10.58 -7.16
C LEU A 15 7.53 -11.29 -6.62
N VAL A 16 8.70 -11.09 -7.24
CA VAL A 16 9.97 -11.62 -6.74
C VAL A 16 10.45 -10.77 -5.57
N ASP A 17 10.33 -9.44 -5.69
CA ASP A 17 10.70 -8.49 -4.64
C ASP A 17 9.97 -8.80 -3.33
N THR A 18 8.67 -9.11 -3.37
CA THR A 18 7.87 -9.39 -2.16
C THR A 18 8.33 -10.61 -1.37
N LYS A 19 9.17 -11.48 -1.94
CA LYS A 19 9.70 -12.70 -1.30
C LYS A 19 11.07 -12.51 -0.64
N VAL A 20 11.70 -11.34 -0.83
CA VAL A 20 13.04 -11.07 -0.28
C VAL A 20 13.02 -11.08 1.25
N LYS A 21 13.92 -11.84 1.87
CA LYS A 21 14.04 -11.91 3.33
C LYS A 21 14.83 -10.71 3.85
N ASN A 22 14.11 -9.68 4.27
CA ASN A 22 14.65 -8.51 4.96
C ASN A 22 13.68 -8.10 6.08
N ARG A 23 14.15 -7.70 7.27
CA ARG A 23 13.28 -7.30 8.39
C ARG A 23 12.36 -6.11 8.10
N TYR A 24 12.65 -5.33 7.05
CA TYR A 24 11.78 -4.26 6.55
C TYR A 24 10.71 -4.74 5.54
N ASN A 25 10.68 -6.04 5.18
CA ASN A 25 9.68 -6.61 4.29
C ASN A 25 8.45 -7.09 5.06
N THR A 26 7.39 -6.27 5.06
CA THR A 26 6.10 -6.56 5.70
C THR A 26 5.24 -7.61 4.97
N PHE A 27 5.63 -8.08 3.78
CA PHE A 27 5.02 -9.26 3.15
C PHE A 27 5.50 -10.57 3.79
N VAL A 28 6.69 -10.58 4.39
CA VAL A 28 7.32 -11.78 4.96
C VAL A 28 7.27 -11.76 6.48
N TYR A 29 7.52 -10.59 7.09
CA TYR A 29 7.53 -10.43 8.54
C TYR A 29 6.31 -9.59 8.98
N PRO A 30 5.33 -10.18 9.69
CA PRO A 30 4.17 -9.46 10.19
C PRO A 30 4.56 -8.36 11.21
N GLY A 31 3.75 -7.32 11.27
CA GLY A 31 3.96 -6.19 12.19
C GLY A 31 4.76 -5.05 11.57
N LEU A 32 5.24 -4.15 12.43
CA LEU A 32 6.01 -2.99 12.01
C LEU A 32 7.47 -3.37 11.70
N PRO A 33 8.12 -2.70 10.74
CA PRO A 33 9.55 -2.85 10.51
C PRO A 33 10.37 -2.34 11.73
N PRO A 34 11.67 -2.69 11.82
CA PRO A 34 12.53 -2.27 12.94
C PRO A 34 12.69 -0.76 13.14
N GLY A 35 12.37 0.04 12.12
CA GLY A 35 12.49 1.49 12.15
C GLY A 35 11.72 2.17 11.02
N PRO A 36 11.66 3.51 11.01
CA PRO A 36 10.98 4.27 9.97
C PRO A 36 11.68 4.12 8.61
N ILE A 37 10.88 4.17 7.54
CA ILE A 37 11.38 4.08 6.15
C ILE A 37 11.53 5.45 5.46
N GLY A 38 11.20 6.53 6.17
CA GLY A 38 11.24 7.90 5.67
C GLY A 38 10.88 8.90 6.78
N SER A 39 10.87 10.18 6.44
CA SER A 39 10.53 11.26 7.37
C SER A 39 9.03 11.59 7.26
N PRO A 40 8.20 11.28 8.27
CA PRO A 40 6.77 11.55 8.21
C PRO A 40 6.49 13.05 8.35
N THR A 41 5.42 13.51 7.71
CA THR A 41 4.90 14.88 7.89
C THR A 41 4.03 14.96 9.14
N LYS A 42 3.74 16.18 9.62
CA LYS A 42 2.83 16.37 10.76
C LYS A 42 1.46 15.69 10.58
N PRO A 43 0.78 15.83 9.43
CA PRO A 43 -0.49 15.11 9.20
C PRO A 43 -0.36 13.59 9.31
N ALA A 44 0.75 13.00 8.85
CA ALA A 44 0.99 11.56 8.95
C ALA A 44 1.20 11.11 10.41
N ILE A 45 1.88 11.93 11.22
CA ILE A 45 2.03 11.68 12.66
C ILE A 45 0.68 11.78 13.37
N ASP A 46 -0.08 12.85 13.09
CA ASP A 46 -1.39 13.08 13.72
C ASP A 46 -2.36 11.93 13.39
N ALA A 47 -2.36 11.43 12.15
CA ALA A 47 -3.17 10.28 11.73
C ALA A 47 -2.71 8.95 12.33
N ALA A 48 -1.41 8.76 12.58
CA ALA A 48 -0.90 7.56 13.23
C ALA A 48 -1.28 7.50 14.73
N ILE A 49 -1.34 8.66 15.40
CA ILE A 49 -1.71 8.77 16.82
C ILE A 49 -3.24 8.75 16.98
N ASN A 50 -3.97 9.40 16.07
CA ASN A 50 -5.42 9.52 16.11
C ASN A 50 -6.04 8.96 14.81
N PRO A 51 -6.07 7.63 14.64
CA PRO A 51 -6.65 7.02 13.45
C PRO A 51 -8.17 7.25 13.41
N GLU A 52 -8.72 7.38 12.21
CA GLU A 52 -10.17 7.42 12.00
C GLU A 52 -10.82 6.12 12.47
N VAL A 53 -12.01 6.21 13.07
CA VAL A 53 -12.69 5.02 13.60
C VAL A 53 -13.26 4.20 12.45
N GLY A 54 -12.80 2.97 12.32
CA GLY A 54 -13.26 2.06 11.27
C GLY A 54 -12.67 0.66 11.44
N ASN A 55 -13.23 -0.31 10.71
CA ASN A 55 -12.76 -1.70 10.70
C ASN A 55 -12.15 -2.10 9.35
N TRP A 56 -11.73 -1.13 8.54
CA TRP A 56 -11.19 -1.37 7.21
C TRP A 56 -9.86 -2.12 7.29
N LEU A 57 -9.71 -3.13 6.44
CA LEU A 57 -8.51 -3.99 6.36
C LEU A 57 -7.81 -3.86 5.00
N TYR A 58 -8.55 -3.42 3.98
CA TYR A 58 -8.07 -3.32 2.61
C TYR A 58 -8.37 -1.94 2.04
N PHE A 59 -7.47 -1.45 1.20
CA PHE A 59 -7.67 -0.24 0.41
C PHE A 59 -7.15 -0.42 -1.01
N VAL A 60 -7.77 0.25 -1.97
CA VAL A 60 -7.30 0.27 -3.37
C VAL A 60 -7.73 1.56 -4.04
N THR A 61 -6.80 2.19 -4.76
CA THR A 61 -7.09 3.32 -5.64
C THR A 61 -7.56 2.78 -6.99
N VAL A 62 -8.84 2.98 -7.33
CA VAL A 62 -9.43 2.41 -8.55
C VAL A 62 -9.35 3.37 -9.75
N SER A 63 -9.30 4.66 -9.50
CA SER A 63 -9.05 5.73 -10.49
C SER A 63 -8.34 6.91 -9.79
N PRO A 64 -7.79 7.90 -10.53
CA PRO A 64 -7.20 9.08 -9.92
C PRO A 64 -8.16 9.72 -8.90
N PHE A 65 -7.66 9.98 -7.71
CA PHE A 65 -8.40 10.57 -6.60
C PHE A 65 -9.55 9.72 -6.01
N ASP A 66 -9.74 8.47 -6.46
CA ASP A 66 -10.72 7.51 -5.89
C ASP A 66 -10.00 6.36 -5.19
N THR A 67 -9.81 6.50 -3.87
CA THR A 67 -9.29 5.43 -3.00
C THR A 67 -10.39 4.92 -2.10
N ARG A 68 -10.69 3.62 -2.23
CA ARG A 68 -11.77 2.96 -1.50
C ARG A 68 -11.21 2.08 -0.39
N PHE A 69 -11.93 2.00 0.72
CA PHE A 69 -11.57 1.25 1.92
C PHE A 69 -12.66 0.23 2.25
N THR A 70 -12.27 -1.00 2.63
CA THR A 70 -13.22 -2.06 2.99
C THR A 70 -12.62 -3.04 4.00
N ASN A 71 -13.49 -3.70 4.76
CA ASN A 71 -13.14 -4.84 5.61
C ASN A 71 -13.40 -6.20 4.91
N SER A 72 -14.03 -6.20 3.74
CA SER A 72 -14.39 -7.39 2.97
C SER A 72 -13.33 -7.69 1.90
N TYR A 73 -12.79 -8.91 1.94
CA TYR A 73 -11.82 -9.35 0.95
C TYR A 73 -12.44 -9.48 -0.46
N ASP A 74 -13.68 -9.95 -0.55
CA ASP A 74 -14.36 -10.12 -1.84
C ASP A 74 -14.62 -8.76 -2.52
N GLN A 75 -15.09 -7.78 -1.75
CA GLN A 75 -15.26 -6.41 -2.26
C GLN A 75 -13.92 -5.80 -2.70
N PHE A 76 -12.85 -6.04 -1.95
CA PHE A 76 -11.51 -5.63 -2.35
C PHE A 76 -11.09 -6.28 -3.69
N LEU A 77 -11.40 -7.55 -3.93
CA LEU A 77 -11.08 -8.22 -5.19
C LEU A 77 -11.85 -7.64 -6.39
N GLU A 78 -13.10 -7.24 -6.20
CA GLU A 78 -13.89 -6.54 -7.22
C GLU A 78 -13.26 -5.19 -7.60
N TRP A 79 -12.95 -4.36 -6.61
CA TRP A 79 -12.29 -3.07 -6.83
C TRP A 79 -10.87 -3.22 -7.38
N LYS A 80 -10.13 -4.27 -6.99
CA LYS A 80 -8.84 -4.61 -7.58
C LYS A 80 -8.97 -4.98 -9.06
N SER A 81 -10.04 -5.66 -9.44
CA SER A 81 -10.34 -5.94 -10.85
C SER A 81 -10.66 -4.65 -11.62
N GLU A 82 -11.41 -3.73 -11.00
CA GLU A 82 -11.68 -2.39 -11.55
C GLU A 82 -10.39 -1.58 -11.75
N TYR A 83 -9.54 -1.48 -10.73
CA TYR A 83 -8.21 -0.89 -10.83
C TYR A 83 -7.42 -1.45 -12.03
N LYS A 84 -7.37 -2.78 -12.21
CA LYS A 84 -6.66 -3.41 -13.33
C LYS A 84 -7.22 -2.98 -14.69
N ARG A 85 -8.55 -2.87 -14.83
CA ARG A 85 -9.20 -2.41 -16.06
C ARG A 85 -8.84 -0.95 -16.34
N ASN A 86 -8.98 -0.09 -15.33
CA ASN A 86 -8.70 1.35 -15.43
C ASN A 86 -7.23 1.63 -15.73
N PHE A 87 -6.33 0.86 -15.10
CA PHE A 87 -4.90 0.90 -15.37
C PHE A 87 -4.57 0.51 -16.82
N LYS A 88 -5.17 -0.59 -17.32
CA LYS A 88 -5.00 -1.00 -18.73
C LYS A 88 -5.56 0.03 -19.71
N ALA A 89 -6.60 0.75 -19.32
CA ALA A 89 -7.21 1.82 -20.11
C ALA A 89 -6.40 3.14 -20.10
N GLY A 90 -5.30 3.22 -19.34
CA GLY A 90 -4.47 4.43 -19.28
C GLY A 90 -5.06 5.56 -18.44
N LEU A 91 -5.95 5.25 -17.49
CA LEU A 91 -6.57 6.26 -16.62
C LEU A 91 -5.62 6.78 -15.52
N PHE A 92 -4.47 6.16 -15.34
CA PHE A 92 -3.42 6.59 -14.42
C PHE A 92 -2.28 7.16 -15.26
N GLU A 93 -2.06 8.47 -15.17
CA GLU A 93 -0.95 9.18 -15.82
C GLU A 93 0.43 8.69 -15.33
#